data_AF-A2Q5Z7-F1
#
_entry.id   AF-A2Q5Z7-F1
#
_cell.length_a   1.000
_cell.length_b   1.000
_cell.length_c   1.000
_cell.angle_alpha   90.00
_cell.angle_beta   90.00
_cell.angle_gamma   90.00
#
_symmetry.space_group_name_H-M   'P 1'
#
loop_
_entity.id
_entity.type
_entity.pdbx_description
1 polymer ?
#
loop_
_entity_poly.entity_id
_entity_poly.type
_entity_poly.pdbx_seq_one_letter_code
_entity_poly.pdbx_strand_id
1 'polypeptide(L)'
;MSSSIYVFVIFFIHITILVNPFLTYPPQTQLQKLDSVIRLTHSGSMIRTRTRFRRVLSITDFGAIGDGFQDDTQAFLEVWKIACSLSGFIVVVFPYGKTFLVHPIDIGGPCRSKITLRISGTIVAPQDPEVWNGLNKRK
;
A
#
# COMPACT_ATOMS: atom_id res chain seq x y z
N MET A 1 0.88 9.58 -58.32
CA MET A 1 0.54 8.42 -57.45
C MET A 1 1.48 8.26 -56.25
N SER A 2 2.71 8.80 -56.25
CA SER A 2 3.68 8.65 -55.14
C SER A 2 3.35 9.48 -53.88
N SER A 3 2.90 10.73 -54.02
CA SER A 3 2.69 11.65 -52.88
C SER A 3 1.57 11.22 -51.92
N SER A 4 0.55 10.54 -52.43
CA SER A 4 -0.56 10.05 -51.61
C SER A 4 -0.10 8.91 -50.67
N ILE A 5 0.78 8.04 -51.16
CA ILE A 5 1.32 6.90 -50.42
C ILE A 5 2.16 7.38 -49.22
N TYR A 6 2.97 8.42 -49.40
CA TYR A 6 3.75 9.02 -48.32
C TYR A 6 2.87 9.56 -47.19
N VAL A 7 1.75 10.21 -47.52
CA VAL A 7 0.81 10.74 -46.52
C VAL A 7 0.14 9.61 -45.75
N PHE A 8 -0.27 8.53 -46.42
CA PHE A 8 -0.82 7.35 -45.75
C PHE A 8 0.19 6.69 -44.81
N VAL A 9 1.44 6.52 -45.23
CA VAL A 9 2.49 5.90 -44.40
C VAL A 9 2.76 6.74 -43.14
N ILE A 10 2.83 8.06 -43.25
CA ILE A 10 3.02 8.96 -42.10
C ILE A 10 1.83 8.90 -41.15
N PHE A 11 0.60 8.84 -41.67
CA PHE A 11 -0.62 8.74 -40.85
C PHE A 11 -0.67 7.40 -40.09
N PHE A 12 -0.30 6.28 -40.75
CA PHE A 12 -0.20 4.97 -40.10
C PHE A 12 0.93 4.90 -39.06
N ILE A 13 2.06 5.57 -39.28
CA ILE A 13 3.16 5.66 -38.30
C ILE A 13 2.73 6.48 -37.08
N HIS A 14 2.06 7.62 -37.27
CA HIS A 14 1.56 8.41 -36.15
C HIS A 14 0.45 7.69 -35.36
N ILE A 15 -0.42 6.95 -36.04
CA ILE A 15 -1.45 6.14 -35.39
C ILE A 15 -0.80 5.03 -34.55
N THR A 16 0.21 4.33 -35.06
CA THR A 16 0.89 3.25 -34.31
C THR A 16 1.69 3.76 -33.11
N ILE A 17 2.21 4.98 -33.14
CA ILE A 17 2.86 5.63 -31.98
C ILE A 17 1.85 6.00 -30.88
N LEU A 18 0.61 6.33 -31.23
CA LEU A 18 -0.44 6.70 -30.26
C LEU A 18 -1.12 5.48 -29.60
N VAL A 19 -1.16 4.31 -30.25
CA VAL A 19 -1.73 3.07 -29.67
C VAL A 19 -0.73 2.24 -28.86
N ASN A 20 0.53 2.69 -28.70
CA ASN A 20 1.52 1.91 -27.96
C ASN A 20 2.34 2.70 -26.94
N PRO A 21 1.78 3.00 -25.75
CA PRO A 21 2.56 3.24 -24.56
C PRO A 21 2.74 1.97 -23.70
N PHE A 22 2.37 0.78 -24.20
CA PHE A 22 2.06 -0.38 -23.35
C PHE A 22 3.03 -1.57 -23.40
N LEU A 23 4.16 -1.50 -24.11
CA LEU A 23 5.11 -2.63 -24.20
C LEU A 23 6.53 -2.40 -23.64
N THR A 24 6.74 -1.37 -22.81
CA THR A 24 8.04 -1.16 -22.13
C THR A 24 7.96 -0.92 -20.62
N TYR A 25 6.84 -1.29 -19.97
CA TYR A 25 6.85 -1.48 -18.52
C TYR A 25 6.99 -2.96 -18.19
N PRO A 26 8.11 -3.40 -17.60
CA PRO A 26 8.13 -4.73 -17.00
C PRO A 26 7.02 -4.78 -15.93
N PRO A 27 6.20 -5.83 -15.89
CA PRO A 27 5.27 -6.00 -14.78
C PRO A 27 6.10 -6.13 -13.51
N GLN A 28 6.08 -5.11 -12.66
CA GLN A 28 6.68 -5.17 -11.34
C GLN A 28 5.74 -5.96 -10.43
N THR A 29 5.61 -7.25 -10.70
CA THR A 29 5.17 -8.23 -9.72
C THR A 29 6.16 -8.14 -8.56
N GLN A 30 5.70 -7.60 -7.43
CA GLN A 30 6.42 -7.68 -6.17
C GLN A 30 6.54 -9.16 -5.79
N LEU A 31 7.56 -9.82 -6.34
CA LEU A 31 8.12 -11.05 -5.80
C LEU A 31 8.84 -10.67 -4.51
N GLN A 32 8.10 -10.27 -3.48
CA GLN A 32 8.58 -10.35 -2.09
C GLN A 32 8.42 -11.78 -1.59
N LYS A 33 8.89 -12.76 -2.37
CA LYS A 33 8.89 -14.16 -1.98
C LYS A 33 10.31 -14.60 -1.71
N LEU A 34 10.71 -14.38 -0.45
CA LEU A 34 11.88 -14.94 0.24
C LEU A 34 13.28 -14.63 -0.36
N ASP A 35 13.82 -13.46 -0.02
CA ASP A 35 15.29 -13.28 0.06
C ASP A 35 15.88 -13.84 1.37
N SER A 36 15.25 -14.87 1.92
CA SER A 36 15.94 -15.78 2.85
C SER A 36 16.73 -16.78 2.03
N VAL A 37 17.77 -16.30 1.36
CA VAL A 37 18.84 -17.18 0.88
C VAL A 37 19.57 -17.68 2.13
N ILE A 38 19.15 -18.83 2.61
CA ILE A 38 19.91 -19.64 3.58
C ILE A 38 21.27 -19.92 2.94
N ARG A 39 22.32 -19.25 3.39
CA ARG A 39 23.70 -19.73 3.28
C ARG A 39 24.24 -19.94 4.68
N LEU A 40 24.16 -21.18 5.14
CA LEU A 40 24.94 -21.64 6.27
C LEU A 40 26.39 -21.75 5.81
N THR A 41 27.23 -20.83 6.26
CA THR A 41 28.68 -21.03 6.35
C THR A 41 29.15 -20.62 7.73
N HIS A 42 29.86 -21.56 8.34
CA HIS A 42 30.32 -21.65 9.70
C HIS A 42 31.44 -20.64 10.03
N SER A 43 31.42 -20.13 11.27
CA SER A 43 32.52 -19.47 12.00
C SER A 43 32.78 -17.96 11.78
N GLY A 44 32.54 -17.18 12.85
CA GLY A 44 33.45 -16.11 13.28
C GLY A 44 33.15 -14.67 12.89
N SER A 45 32.12 -14.04 13.48
CA SER A 45 32.17 -12.62 13.93
C SER A 45 30.87 -12.25 14.66
N MET A 46 30.94 -11.84 15.94
CA MET A 46 29.81 -11.24 16.67
C MET A 46 29.52 -9.81 16.19
N ILE A 47 29.30 -9.61 14.89
CA ILE A 47 28.56 -8.42 14.45
C ILE A 47 27.10 -8.77 14.71
N ARG A 48 26.56 -8.21 15.80
CA ARG A 48 25.12 -8.23 16.08
C ARG A 48 24.41 -7.32 15.07
N THR A 49 24.46 -7.64 13.78
CA THR A 49 23.58 -7.04 12.78
C THR A 49 22.18 -7.47 13.17
N ARG A 50 21.50 -6.60 13.91
CA ARG A 50 20.10 -6.78 14.28
C ARG A 50 19.31 -6.58 12.99
N THR A 51 19.27 -7.59 12.12
CA THR A 51 18.38 -7.62 10.96
C THR A 51 16.98 -7.43 11.51
N ARG A 52 16.45 -6.20 11.36
CA ARG A 52 15.14 -5.85 11.87
C ARG A 52 14.15 -6.60 11.01
N PHE A 53 13.59 -7.68 11.55
CA PHE A 53 12.46 -8.34 10.92
C PHE A 53 11.32 -7.32 10.78
N ARG A 54 11.02 -6.94 9.54
CA ARG A 54 9.95 -6.01 9.19
C ARG A 54 8.76 -6.85 8.72
N ARG A 55 7.65 -6.79 9.44
CA ARG A 55 6.38 -7.37 8.96
C ARG A 55 5.56 -6.31 8.25
N VAL A 56 4.87 -6.71 7.20
CA VAL A 56 3.96 -5.85 6.44
C VAL A 56 2.57 -6.45 6.57
N LEU A 57 1.59 -5.62 6.90
CA LEU A 57 0.17 -5.98 7.01
C LEU A 57 -0.61 -5.06 6.06
N SER A 58 -1.30 -5.61 5.07
CA SER A 58 -2.20 -4.80 4.24
C SER A 58 -3.56 -4.72 4.92
N ILE A 59 -4.18 -3.55 4.96
CA ILE A 59 -5.53 -3.40 5.52
C ILE A 59 -6.59 -4.21 4.75
N THR A 60 -6.35 -4.48 3.46
CA THR A 60 -7.23 -5.32 2.63
C THR A 60 -7.27 -6.78 3.09
N ASP A 61 -6.22 -7.25 3.75
CA ASP A 61 -6.17 -8.61 4.30
C ASP A 61 -7.09 -8.77 5.52
N PHE A 62 -7.59 -7.64 6.06
CA PHE A 62 -8.51 -7.55 7.19
C PHE A 62 -9.91 -7.09 6.76
N GLY A 63 -10.24 -7.25 5.47
CA GLY A 63 -11.59 -7.02 4.94
C GLY A 63 -11.85 -5.60 4.44
N ALA A 64 -10.86 -4.71 4.40
CA ALA A 64 -11.05 -3.39 3.79
C ALA A 64 -11.24 -3.50 2.27
N ILE A 65 -12.31 -2.87 1.79
CA ILE A 65 -12.70 -2.88 0.38
C ILE A 65 -11.91 -1.83 -0.38
N GLY A 66 -11.89 -0.59 0.15
CA GLY A 66 -11.17 0.52 -0.44
C GLY A 66 -11.84 1.10 -1.69
N ASP A 67 -13.18 1.19 -1.70
CA ASP A 67 -13.98 1.81 -2.77
C ASP A 67 -14.35 3.29 -2.49
N GLY A 68 -14.12 3.77 -1.27
CA GLY A 68 -14.43 5.14 -0.82
C GLY A 68 -15.86 5.33 -0.33
N PHE A 69 -16.67 4.26 -0.31
CA PHE A 69 -18.08 4.28 0.07
C PHE A 69 -18.37 3.39 1.26
N GLN A 70 -17.80 2.19 1.30
CA GLN A 70 -17.96 1.28 2.42
C GLN A 70 -17.07 1.67 3.59
N ASP A 71 -17.61 1.53 4.80
CA ASP A 71 -16.88 1.84 6.01
C ASP A 71 -15.77 0.81 6.29
N ASP A 72 -14.53 1.20 6.00
CA ASP A 72 -13.33 0.38 6.20
C ASP A 72 -12.74 0.51 7.61
N THR A 73 -13.43 1.21 8.51
CA THR A 73 -12.95 1.50 9.88
C THR A 73 -12.64 0.26 10.68
N GLN A 74 -13.50 -0.77 10.61
CA GLN A 74 -13.33 -2.00 11.38
C GLN A 74 -12.09 -2.77 10.92
N ALA A 75 -11.84 -2.83 9.61
CA ALA A 75 -10.64 -3.43 9.05
C ALA A 75 -9.37 -2.70 9.51
N PHE A 76 -9.42 -1.36 9.59
CA PHE A 76 -8.30 -0.57 10.12
C PHE A 76 -8.05 -0.87 11.61
N LEU A 77 -9.11 -0.90 12.42
CA LEU A 77 -8.97 -1.20 13.85
C LEU A 77 -8.40 -2.61 14.08
N GLU A 78 -8.81 -3.59 13.29
CA GLU A 78 -8.31 -4.96 13.40
C GLU A 78 -6.82 -5.05 13.05
N VAL A 79 -6.41 -4.53 11.89
CA VAL A 79 -5.00 -4.54 11.50
C VAL A 79 -4.14 -3.76 12.49
N TRP A 80 -4.65 -2.66 13.05
CA TRP A 80 -3.95 -1.87 14.05
C TRP A 80 -3.75 -2.63 15.37
N LYS A 81 -4.80 -3.32 15.86
CA LYS A 81 -4.71 -4.19 17.05
C LYS A 81 -3.68 -5.29 16.85
N ILE A 82 -3.69 -5.95 15.68
CA ILE A 82 -2.68 -6.96 15.34
C ILE A 82 -1.29 -6.34 15.31
N ALA A 83 -1.12 -5.20 14.63
CA ALA A 83 0.16 -4.50 14.57
C ALA A 83 0.69 -4.17 15.97
N CYS A 84 -0.13 -3.62 16.87
CA CYS A 84 0.25 -3.28 18.25
C CYS A 84 0.56 -4.51 19.10
N SER A 85 -0.13 -5.63 18.87
CA SER A 85 0.16 -6.88 19.56
C SER A 85 1.53 -7.45 19.16
N LEU A 86 2.02 -7.20 17.95
CA LEU A 86 3.27 -7.80 17.50
C LEU A 86 4.51 -7.13 18.11
N SER A 87 5.64 -7.85 18.16
CA SER A 87 6.95 -7.27 18.48
C SER A 87 7.74 -6.95 17.20
N GLY A 88 8.60 -5.94 17.27
CA GLY A 88 9.49 -5.55 16.16
C GLY A 88 8.95 -4.37 15.33
N PHE A 89 9.32 -4.33 14.05
CA PHE A 89 8.95 -3.25 13.13
C PHE A 89 7.80 -3.72 12.25
N ILE A 90 6.66 -3.05 12.33
CA ILE A 90 5.45 -3.40 11.59
C ILE A 90 5.11 -2.26 10.65
N VAL A 91 4.71 -2.59 9.44
CA VAL A 91 4.20 -1.61 8.48
C VAL A 91 2.79 -1.99 8.12
N VAL A 92 1.84 -1.13 8.48
CA VAL A 92 0.46 -1.25 8.03
C VAL A 92 0.33 -0.47 6.73
N VAL A 93 -0.18 -1.11 5.68
CA VAL A 93 -0.22 -0.56 4.32
C VAL A 93 -1.65 -0.33 3.89
N PHE A 94 -1.91 0.87 3.38
CA PHE A 94 -3.08 1.20 2.57
C PHE A 94 -2.62 1.16 1.10
N PRO A 95 -2.99 0.13 0.32
CA PRO A 95 -2.45 -0.09 -1.01
C PRO A 95 -2.85 1.02 -2.00
N TYR A 96 -2.01 1.22 -3.01
CA TYR A 96 -2.25 2.15 -4.10
C TYR A 96 -3.51 1.78 -4.91
N GLY A 97 -4.18 2.79 -5.47
CA GLY A 97 -5.35 2.62 -6.32
C GLY A 97 -6.65 2.31 -5.56
N LYS A 98 -6.65 2.43 -4.24
CA LYS A 98 -7.83 2.24 -3.38
C LYS A 98 -8.10 3.47 -2.52
N THR A 99 -9.37 3.70 -2.20
CA THR A 99 -9.84 4.80 -1.36
C THR A 99 -10.57 4.22 -0.16
N PHE A 100 -10.08 4.46 1.05
CA PHE A 100 -10.63 3.85 2.26
C PHE A 100 -11.44 4.90 3.02
N LEU A 101 -12.75 4.68 3.16
CA LEU A 101 -13.59 5.50 4.02
C LEU A 101 -13.36 5.07 5.47
N VAL A 102 -12.80 5.95 6.28
CA VAL A 102 -12.48 5.69 7.69
C VAL A 102 -13.19 6.73 8.54
N HIS A 103 -14.11 6.25 9.37
CA HIS A 103 -14.80 7.01 10.39
C HIS A 103 -13.83 7.41 11.52
N PRO A 104 -14.21 8.40 12.35
CA PRO A 104 -13.39 8.84 13.46
C PRO A 104 -13.03 7.69 14.39
N ILE A 105 -11.74 7.46 14.60
CA ILE A 105 -11.25 6.43 15.51
C ILE A 105 -10.05 6.91 16.31
N ASP A 106 -9.91 6.33 17.51
CA ASP A 106 -8.71 6.44 18.32
C ASP A 106 -7.90 5.15 18.19
N ILE A 107 -6.71 5.27 17.61
CA ILE A 107 -5.77 4.16 17.41
C ILE A 107 -4.65 4.19 18.47
N GLY A 108 -5.00 4.56 19.70
CA GLY A 108 -4.12 4.54 20.87
C GLY A 108 -3.62 3.15 21.28
N GLY A 109 -2.52 3.14 22.05
CA GLY A 109 -1.84 1.94 22.53
C GLY A 109 -2.46 1.30 23.78
N PRO A 110 -1.82 0.25 24.34
CA PRO A 110 -0.38 -0.02 24.29
C PRO A 110 0.08 -0.83 23.07
N CYS A 111 1.24 -0.49 22.50
CA CYS A 111 1.83 -1.18 21.35
C CYS A 111 3.23 -1.70 21.70
N ARG A 112 3.47 -2.99 21.42
CA ARG A 112 4.76 -3.67 21.63
C ARG A 112 5.72 -3.48 20.45
N SER A 113 5.19 -3.02 19.32
CA SER A 113 5.89 -2.80 18.07
C SER A 113 6.20 -1.32 17.84
N LYS A 114 7.13 -1.09 16.92
CA LYS A 114 7.28 0.19 16.22
C LYS A 114 6.50 0.09 14.92
N ILE A 115 5.37 0.81 14.84
CA ILE A 115 4.45 0.74 13.71
C ILE A 115 4.71 1.92 12.77
N THR A 116 4.73 1.65 11.47
CA THR A 116 4.69 2.66 10.41
C THR A 116 3.40 2.50 9.62
N LEU A 117 2.60 3.56 9.55
CA LEU A 117 1.51 3.65 8.58
C LEU A 117 2.10 4.05 7.22
N ARG A 118 1.91 3.21 6.20
CA ARG A 118 2.27 3.51 4.83
C ARG A 118 1.00 3.66 4.01
N ILE A 119 0.66 4.91 3.71
CA ILE A 119 -0.52 5.24 2.91
C ILE A 119 -0.05 5.42 1.46
N SER A 120 -0.36 4.46 0.60
CA SER A 120 -0.09 4.53 -0.84
C SER A 120 -1.36 4.73 -1.66
N GLY A 121 -2.54 4.44 -1.11
CA GLY A 121 -3.84 4.86 -1.63
C GLY A 121 -4.32 6.16 -0.98
N THR A 122 -5.63 6.27 -0.80
CA THR A 122 -6.30 7.44 -0.21
C THR A 122 -7.10 7.03 1.02
N ILE A 123 -7.08 7.84 2.08
CA ILE A 123 -8.01 7.72 3.21
C ILE A 123 -8.94 8.93 3.17
N VAL A 124 -10.24 8.69 3.21
CA VAL A 124 -11.26 9.75 3.23
C VAL A 124 -12.06 9.67 4.53
N ALA A 125 -12.46 10.84 5.01
CA ALA A 125 -13.39 10.95 6.14
C ALA A 125 -14.85 10.93 5.63
N PRO A 126 -15.81 10.59 6.51
CA PRO A 126 -17.23 10.78 6.22
C PRO A 126 -17.53 12.23 5.86
N GLN A 127 -18.44 12.44 4.91
CA GLN A 127 -18.86 13.79 4.51
C GLN A 127 -19.73 14.49 5.56
N ASP A 128 -20.44 13.70 6.38
CA ASP A 128 -21.29 14.21 7.44
C ASP A 128 -20.44 14.66 8.65
N PRO A 129 -20.41 15.97 8.97
CA PRO A 129 -19.64 16.48 10.11
C PRO A 129 -20.22 16.03 11.46
N GLU A 130 -21.50 15.65 11.54
CA GLU A 130 -22.13 15.18 12.78
C GLU A 130 -21.45 13.91 13.32
N VAL A 131 -20.87 13.10 12.43
CA VAL A 131 -20.09 11.90 12.78
C VAL A 131 -18.90 12.24 13.71
N TRP A 132 -18.41 13.49 13.70
CA TRP A 132 -17.31 13.95 14.53
C TRP A 132 -17.74 14.57 15.87
N ASN A 133 -19.04 14.77 16.09
CA ASN A 133 -19.55 15.47 17.27
C ASN A 133 -19.25 14.68 18.56
N GLY A 134 -18.75 15.38 19.58
CA GLY A 134 -18.40 14.79 20.87
C GLY A 134 -17.09 13.99 20.92
N LEU A 135 -16.38 13.83 19.79
CA LEU A 135 -15.13 13.05 19.73
C LEU A 135 -13.85 13.87 20.00
N ASN A 136 -13.99 15.19 20.14
CA ASN A 136 -12.87 16.06 20.48
C ASN A 136 -12.58 15.99 21.99
N LYS A 137 -11.56 15.22 22.37
CA LYS A 137 -11.09 15.08 23.77
C LYS A 137 -10.50 16.36 24.39
N ARG A 138 -10.31 17.43 23.62
CA ARG A 138 -9.75 18.72 24.09
C ARG A 138 -10.81 19.80 24.35
N LYS A 139 -12.10 19.45 24.26
CA LYS A 139 -13.22 20.37 24.44
C LYS A 139 -13.86 20.18 25.81
#